data_AF-A0A1W0WKY4-F1
#
_entry.id   AF-A0A1W0WKY4-F1
#
_cell.length_a   1.000
_cell.length_b   1.000
_cell.length_c   1.000
_cell.angle_alpha   90.00
_cell.angle_beta   90.00
_cell.angle_gamma   90.00
#
_symmetry.space_group_name_H-M   'P 1'
#
loop_
_entity.id
_entity.type
_entity.pdbx_description
1 polymer ?
#
loop_
_entity_poly.entity_id
_entity_poly.type
_entity_poly.pdbx_seq_one_letter_code
_entity_poly.pdbx_strand_id
1 'polypeptide(L)'
;MNLQEYQKLWTIQENQTIRALTARCCESTSLKNVLAAEVDAWREVLIRLQNMSNRVREALAWTKVPLDINHENVNLLIDAHQDIPNCLLAAIKDEAAAIIQRSDELCGHREETRKRQMEGNKIRDQIEEAWSDKKQGLDLDCHALGLTVESRYPTLKTNAEARNLSVDYNPEGDSCHRINETVKRSQELRDEMLKYLGNADRGLDFTAANIQAAYDRVRAATIRGRKAALEWRDRNIARLAAARSEKEHMKAEYLGLHNAIHDNNRPLMLAETRMDVRAMKPSADQETDESNRMLNNQLHTVQKLYQDNIGPMKNLKRSIQDRLDEEIDLLRSIELVNNKLLNAYERCISRGQYYPTSKQLLGCE
;
A
#
# COMPACT_ATOMS: atom_id res chain seq x y z
N MET A 1 62.92 -60.20 -37.73
CA MET A 1 61.63 -59.58 -38.10
C MET A 1 61.76 -59.06 -39.53
N ASN A 2 60.95 -59.55 -40.46
CA ASN A 2 61.04 -59.20 -41.88
C ASN A 2 60.45 -57.79 -42.11
N LEU A 3 60.93 -57.06 -43.12
CA LEU A 3 60.45 -55.72 -43.50
C LEU A 3 58.93 -55.68 -43.69
N GLN A 4 58.34 -56.78 -44.17
CA GLN A 4 56.90 -56.97 -44.31
C GLN A 4 56.14 -57.09 -42.97
N GLU A 5 56.75 -57.64 -41.92
CA GLU A 5 56.15 -57.69 -40.57
C GLU A 5 56.14 -56.30 -39.92
N TYR A 6 57.21 -55.53 -40.12
CA TYR A 6 57.27 -54.13 -39.69
C TYR A 6 56.21 -53.27 -40.39
N GLN A 7 56.05 -53.41 -41.70
CA GLN A 7 55.01 -52.68 -42.46
C GLN A 7 53.59 -53.05 -42.00
N LYS A 8 53.34 -54.33 -41.70
CA LYS A 8 52.04 -54.77 -41.15
C LYS A 8 51.77 -54.20 -39.76
N LEU A 9 52.74 -54.27 -38.85
CA LEU A 9 52.61 -53.70 -37.50
C LEU A 9 52.43 -52.19 -37.53
N TRP A 10 53.16 -51.50 -38.42
CA TRP A 10 53.03 -50.06 -38.63
C TRP A 10 51.64 -49.67 -39.15
N THR A 11 51.12 -50.41 -40.13
CA THR A 11 49.76 -50.17 -40.67
C THR A 11 48.67 -50.45 -39.64
N ILE A 12 48.85 -51.45 -38.76
CA ILE A 12 47.91 -51.73 -37.66
C ILE A 12 47.91 -50.59 -36.65
N GLN A 13 49.08 -50.11 -36.25
CA GLN A 13 49.22 -49.00 -35.30
C GLN A 13 48.64 -47.70 -35.87
N GLU A 14 48.93 -47.39 -37.14
CA GLU A 14 48.37 -46.23 -37.85
C GLU A 14 46.84 -46.27 -37.91
N ASN A 15 46.26 -47.42 -38.25
CA ASN A 15 44.80 -47.60 -38.28
C ASN A 15 44.15 -47.49 -36.88
N GLN A 16 44.83 -47.93 -35.83
CA GLN A 16 44.35 -47.78 -34.44
C GLN A 16 44.36 -46.30 -34.02
N THR A 17 45.44 -45.58 -34.33
CA THR A 17 45.57 -44.13 -34.07
C THR A 17 44.50 -43.33 -34.82
N ILE A 18 44.28 -43.63 -36.11
CA ILE A 18 43.24 -43.03 -36.95
C ILE A 18 41.84 -43.22 -36.35
N ARG A 19 41.52 -44.43 -35.89
CA ARG A 19 40.22 -44.75 -35.28
C ARG A 19 40.00 -44.02 -33.95
N ALA A 20 41.01 -43.99 -33.08
CA ALA A 20 40.95 -43.27 -31.82
C ALA A 20 40.74 -41.76 -32.02
N LEU A 21 41.42 -41.16 -32.98
CA LEU A 21 41.27 -39.74 -33.31
C LEU A 21 39.91 -39.42 -33.93
N THR A 22 39.41 -40.29 -34.80
CA THR A 22 38.06 -40.14 -35.38
C THR A 22 37.01 -40.19 -34.27
N ALA A 23 37.14 -41.12 -33.31
CA ALA A 23 36.27 -41.20 -32.15
C ALA A 23 36.33 -39.92 -31.29
N ARG A 24 37.53 -39.40 -30.99
CA ARG A 24 37.73 -38.14 -30.26
C ARG A 24 37.13 -36.92 -30.98
N CYS A 25 37.24 -36.85 -32.30
CA CYS A 25 36.65 -35.75 -33.09
C CYS A 25 35.12 -35.79 -33.06
N CYS A 26 34.53 -36.99 -33.19
CA CYS A 26 33.09 -37.19 -33.05
C CYS A 26 32.60 -36.83 -31.64
N GLU A 27 33.31 -37.26 -30.60
CA GLU A 27 33.00 -36.95 -29.20
C GLU A 27 33.11 -35.44 -28.92
N SER A 28 34.17 -34.78 -29.39
CA SER A 28 34.34 -33.33 -29.24
C SER A 28 33.24 -32.55 -29.94
N THR A 29 32.80 -32.99 -31.13
CA THR A 29 31.68 -32.38 -31.85
C THR A 29 30.36 -32.56 -31.10
N SER A 30 30.13 -33.73 -30.50
CA SER A 30 28.95 -34.00 -29.66
C SER A 30 28.95 -33.09 -28.42
N LEU A 31 30.07 -33.03 -27.70
CA LEU A 31 30.22 -32.18 -26.51
C LEU A 31 30.07 -30.70 -26.85
N LYS A 32 30.60 -30.24 -27.98
CA LYS A 32 30.40 -28.88 -28.49
C LYS A 32 28.92 -28.53 -28.58
N ASN A 33 28.13 -29.42 -29.20
CA ASN A 33 26.72 -29.18 -29.41
C ASN A 33 25.95 -29.17 -28.08
N VAL A 34 26.29 -30.06 -27.15
CA VAL A 34 25.69 -30.10 -25.79
C VAL A 34 26.02 -28.82 -25.01
N LEU A 35 27.29 -28.41 -25.00
CA LEU A 35 27.72 -27.21 -24.27
C LEU A 35 27.14 -25.93 -24.89
N ALA A 36 27.10 -25.82 -26.22
CA ALA A 36 26.48 -24.69 -26.91
C ALA A 36 24.98 -24.59 -26.59
N ALA A 37 24.25 -25.71 -26.65
CA ALA A 37 22.83 -25.74 -26.28
C ALA A 37 22.61 -25.35 -24.81
N GLU A 38 23.49 -25.77 -23.90
CA GLU A 38 23.41 -25.44 -22.49
C GLU A 38 23.70 -23.95 -22.24
N VAL A 39 24.68 -23.35 -22.93
CA VAL A 39 24.97 -21.91 -22.87
C VAL A 39 23.78 -21.09 -23.38
N ASP A 40 23.17 -21.49 -24.49
CA ASP A 40 22.00 -20.81 -25.04
C ASP A 40 20.79 -20.89 -24.09
N ALA A 41 20.57 -22.05 -23.47
CA ALA A 41 19.52 -22.21 -22.45
C ALA A 41 19.78 -21.31 -21.22
N TRP A 42 21.03 -21.14 -20.80
CA TRP A 42 21.38 -20.21 -19.73
C TRP A 42 21.17 -18.75 -20.11
N ARG A 43 21.49 -18.37 -21.35
CA ARG A 43 21.21 -17.02 -21.85
C ARG A 43 19.72 -16.70 -21.74
N GLU A 44 18.85 -17.62 -22.12
CA GLU A 44 17.41 -17.43 -21.99
C GLU A 44 16.97 -17.23 -20.53
N VAL A 45 17.46 -18.06 -19.60
CA VAL A 45 17.14 -17.97 -18.17
C VAL A 45 17.63 -16.65 -17.57
N LEU A 46 18.84 -16.22 -17.93
CA LEU A 46 19.42 -14.95 -17.47
C LEU A 46 18.61 -13.74 -17.98
N ILE A 47 18.13 -13.77 -19.22
CA ILE A 47 17.23 -12.73 -19.75
C ILE A 47 15.93 -12.70 -18.93
N ARG A 48 15.33 -13.86 -18.63
CA ARG A 48 14.12 -13.95 -17.80
C ARG A 48 14.35 -13.42 -16.38
N LEU A 49 15.49 -13.73 -15.75
CA LEU A 49 15.89 -13.18 -14.45
C LEU A 49 16.06 -11.67 -14.48
N GLN A 50 16.65 -11.13 -15.55
CA GLN A 50 16.82 -9.69 -15.70
C GLN A 50 15.47 -8.99 -15.89
N ASN A 51 14.56 -9.56 -16.66
CA ASN A 51 13.20 -9.06 -16.81
C ASN A 51 12.44 -9.10 -15.47
N MET A 52 12.55 -10.19 -14.71
CA MET A 52 11.98 -10.30 -13.37
C MET A 52 12.56 -9.23 -12.42
N SER A 53 13.87 -9.01 -12.44
CA SER A 53 14.53 -7.97 -11.64
C SER A 53 14.00 -6.58 -11.95
N ASN A 54 13.77 -6.26 -13.24
CA ASN A 54 13.18 -5.00 -13.66
C ASN A 54 11.74 -4.85 -13.16
N ARG A 55 10.90 -5.88 -13.36
CA ARG A 55 9.50 -5.89 -12.90
C ARG A 55 9.38 -5.72 -11.38
N VAL A 56 10.19 -6.44 -10.60
CA VAL A 56 10.20 -6.29 -9.13
C VAL A 56 10.66 -4.89 -8.71
N ARG A 57 11.62 -4.29 -9.41
CA ARG A 57 12.08 -2.92 -9.14
C ARG A 57 11.00 -1.89 -9.41
N GLU A 58 10.27 -2.04 -10.51
CA GLU A 58 9.15 -1.17 -10.87
C GLU A 58 7.99 -1.34 -9.88
N ALA A 59 7.64 -2.58 -9.53
CA ALA A 59 6.63 -2.87 -8.52
C ALA A 59 6.95 -2.20 -7.17
N LEU A 60 8.20 -2.26 -6.71
CA LEU A 60 8.69 -1.57 -5.51
C LEU A 60 8.58 -0.05 -5.60
N ALA A 61 8.78 0.54 -6.79
CA ALA A 61 8.59 1.97 -6.96
C ALA A 61 7.10 2.34 -6.82
N TRP A 62 6.22 1.52 -7.40
CA TRP A 62 4.78 1.72 -7.35
C TRP A 62 4.18 1.51 -5.95
N THR A 63 4.72 0.62 -5.12
CA THR A 63 4.22 0.39 -3.74
C THR A 63 4.41 1.60 -2.83
N LYS A 64 5.34 2.51 -3.14
CA LYS A 64 5.57 3.73 -2.37
C LYS A 64 4.40 4.72 -2.46
N VAL A 65 3.77 4.82 -3.62
CA VAL A 65 2.68 5.79 -3.87
C VAL A 65 1.49 5.58 -2.91
N PRO A 66 0.93 4.37 -2.76
CA PRO A 66 -0.05 4.04 -1.73
C PRO A 66 0.34 4.45 -0.31
N LEU A 67 1.60 4.23 0.08
CA LEU A 67 2.07 4.54 1.42
C LEU A 67 2.09 6.05 1.68
N ASP A 68 2.57 6.83 0.71
CA ASP A 68 2.58 8.29 0.77
C ASP A 68 1.14 8.83 0.85
N ILE A 69 0.23 8.30 0.02
CA ILE A 69 -1.20 8.66 0.07
C ILE A 69 -1.79 8.37 1.46
N ASN A 70 -1.45 7.23 2.07
CA ASN A 70 -1.95 6.86 3.38
C ASN A 70 -1.47 7.80 4.48
N HIS A 71 -0.18 8.14 4.51
CA HIS A 71 0.35 9.12 5.45
C HIS A 71 -0.34 10.48 5.30
N GLU A 72 -0.51 10.95 4.07
CA GLU A 72 -1.18 12.23 3.86
C GLU A 72 -2.67 12.19 4.23
N ASN A 73 -3.36 11.07 3.99
CA ASN A 73 -4.76 10.91 4.38
C ASN A 73 -4.93 10.89 5.90
N VAL A 74 -4.01 10.27 6.64
CA VAL A 74 -4.00 10.32 8.11
C VAL A 74 -3.85 11.76 8.58
N ASN A 75 -2.88 12.50 8.04
CA ASN A 75 -2.64 13.90 8.42
C ASN A 75 -3.87 14.78 8.13
N LEU A 76 -4.46 14.67 6.93
CA LEU A 76 -5.67 15.41 6.58
C LEU A 76 -6.83 15.15 7.55
N LEU A 77 -7.02 13.89 7.97
CA LEU A 77 -8.11 13.53 8.86
C LEU A 77 -7.85 14.01 10.30
N ILE A 78 -6.61 13.92 10.78
CA ILE A 78 -6.21 14.42 12.12
C ILE A 78 -6.40 15.93 12.20
N ASP A 79 -5.98 16.67 11.17
CA ASP A 79 -6.13 18.13 11.10
C ASP A 79 -7.60 18.56 11.00
N ALA A 80 -8.45 17.72 10.42
CA ALA A 80 -9.85 18.03 10.19
C ALA A 80 -10.74 17.84 11.43
N HIS A 81 -10.48 16.82 12.26
CA HIS A 81 -11.23 16.57 13.49
C HIS A 81 -10.50 15.56 14.39
N GLN A 82 -10.46 15.78 15.71
CA GLN A 82 -9.82 14.85 16.66
C GLN A 82 -10.57 13.50 16.80
N ASP A 83 -11.88 13.48 16.50
CA ASP A 83 -12.75 12.31 16.62
C ASP A 83 -12.97 11.63 15.26
N ILE A 84 -11.88 11.22 14.62
CA ILE A 84 -11.95 10.36 13.43
C ILE A 84 -12.55 9.02 13.86
N PRO A 85 -13.46 8.40 13.07
CA PRO A 85 -13.91 7.04 13.37
C PRO A 85 -12.71 6.08 13.50
N ASN A 86 -12.59 5.44 14.67
CA ASN A 86 -11.49 4.48 14.94
C ASN A 86 -11.36 3.41 13.85
N CYS A 87 -12.47 3.01 13.22
CA CYS A 87 -12.49 2.03 12.14
C CYS A 87 -11.79 2.51 10.86
N LEU A 88 -11.81 3.81 10.55
CA LEU A 88 -11.13 4.38 9.39
C LEU A 88 -9.63 4.49 9.65
N LEU A 89 -9.25 5.01 10.82
CA LEU A 89 -7.84 5.13 11.18
C LEU A 89 -7.18 3.75 11.28
N ALA A 90 -7.89 2.75 11.83
CA ALA A 90 -7.45 1.36 11.82
C ALA A 90 -7.28 0.84 10.39
N ALA A 91 -8.27 1.02 9.51
CA ALA A 91 -8.16 0.57 8.12
C ALA A 91 -6.95 1.17 7.38
N ILE A 92 -6.66 2.47 7.56
CA ILE A 92 -5.51 3.12 6.91
C ILE A 92 -4.18 2.59 7.49
N LYS A 93 -4.10 2.36 8.80
CA LYS A 93 -2.92 1.77 9.44
C LYS A 93 -2.69 0.32 8.99
N ASP A 94 -3.75 -0.47 8.92
CA ASP A 94 -3.71 -1.86 8.47
C ASP A 94 -3.27 -1.95 7.00
N GLU A 95 -3.75 -1.04 6.15
CA GLU A 95 -3.28 -0.94 4.77
C GLU A 95 -1.80 -0.57 4.70
N ALA A 96 -1.35 0.45 5.45
CA ALA A 96 0.06 0.83 5.48
C ALA A 96 0.96 -0.34 5.92
N ALA A 97 0.56 -1.08 6.96
CA ALA A 97 1.27 -2.26 7.42
C ALA A 97 1.31 -3.37 6.35
N ALA A 98 0.21 -3.61 5.64
CA ALA A 98 0.15 -4.58 4.56
C ALA A 98 1.06 -4.18 3.38
N ILE A 99 1.08 -2.90 2.99
CA ILE A 99 1.96 -2.39 1.92
C ILE A 99 3.43 -2.55 2.31
N ILE A 100 3.81 -2.19 3.54
CA ILE A 100 5.18 -2.34 4.04
C ILE A 100 5.61 -3.81 4.00
N GLN A 101 4.78 -4.71 4.53
CA GLN A 101 5.07 -6.15 4.50
C GLN A 101 5.32 -6.66 3.07
N ARG A 102 4.48 -6.27 2.10
CA ARG A 102 4.65 -6.69 0.70
C ARG A 102 5.87 -6.06 0.05
N SER A 103 6.17 -4.81 0.38
CA SER A 103 7.40 -4.15 -0.08
C SER A 103 8.64 -4.88 0.43
N ASP A 104 8.64 -5.36 1.68
CA ASP A 104 9.75 -6.14 2.25
C ASP A 104 9.92 -7.49 1.55
N GLU A 105 8.81 -8.18 1.25
CA GLU A 105 8.82 -9.43 0.48
C GLU A 105 9.39 -9.22 -0.94
N LEU A 106 8.98 -8.14 -1.62
CA LEU A 106 9.52 -7.77 -2.94
C LEU A 106 11.02 -7.42 -2.88
N CYS A 107 11.47 -6.74 -1.82
CA CYS A 107 12.89 -6.51 -1.58
C CYS A 107 13.66 -7.83 -1.42
N GLY A 108 13.08 -8.81 -0.72
CA GLY A 108 13.60 -10.17 -0.62
C GLY A 108 13.74 -10.84 -1.99
N HIS A 109 12.69 -10.77 -2.83
CA HIS A 109 12.74 -11.28 -4.19
C HIS A 109 13.81 -10.58 -5.04
N ARG A 110 13.98 -9.26 -4.91
CA ARG A 110 15.01 -8.52 -5.63
C ARG A 110 16.42 -9.01 -5.30
N GLU A 111 16.73 -9.18 -4.01
CA GLU A 111 18.06 -9.63 -3.60
C GLU A 111 18.31 -11.10 -3.99
N GLU A 112 17.30 -11.96 -3.86
CA GLU A 112 17.41 -13.36 -4.28
C GLU A 112 17.58 -13.48 -5.81
N THR A 113 16.89 -12.67 -6.60
CA THR A 113 17.07 -12.61 -8.06
C THR A 113 18.51 -12.21 -8.40
N ARG A 114 19.08 -11.23 -7.68
CA ARG A 114 20.47 -10.79 -7.88
C ARG A 114 21.47 -11.89 -7.57
N LYS A 115 21.28 -12.63 -6.48
CA LYS A 115 22.14 -13.78 -6.12
C LYS A 115 22.10 -14.85 -7.21
N ARG A 116 20.89 -15.26 -7.61
CA ARG A 116 20.70 -16.26 -8.66
C ARG A 116 21.28 -15.84 -10.00
N GLN A 117 21.20 -14.55 -10.35
CA GLN A 117 21.84 -14.02 -11.57
C GLN A 117 23.37 -14.13 -11.51
N MET A 118 23.99 -13.85 -10.37
CA MET A 118 25.44 -14.01 -10.19
C MET A 118 25.85 -15.49 -10.27
N GLU A 119 25.10 -16.38 -9.65
CA GLU A 119 25.34 -17.83 -9.72
C GLU A 119 25.19 -18.36 -11.14
N GLY A 120 24.14 -17.94 -11.87
CA GLY A 120 23.90 -18.34 -13.26
C GLY A 120 25.00 -17.86 -14.20
N ASN A 121 25.48 -16.61 -14.04
CA ASN A 121 26.62 -16.10 -14.80
C ASN A 121 27.89 -16.94 -14.53
N LYS A 122 28.17 -17.27 -13.27
CA LYS A 122 29.34 -18.09 -12.91
C LYS A 122 29.30 -19.47 -13.55
N ILE A 123 28.14 -20.14 -13.56
CA ILE A 123 27.98 -21.46 -14.18
C ILE A 123 28.15 -21.36 -15.70
N ARG A 124 27.55 -20.35 -16.33
CA ARG A 124 27.72 -20.11 -17.77
C ARG A 124 29.20 -19.92 -18.11
N ASP A 125 29.90 -19.07 -17.37
CA ASP A 125 31.32 -18.79 -17.60
C ASP A 125 32.19 -20.05 -17.41
N GLN A 126 31.87 -20.91 -16.42
CA GLN A 126 32.52 -22.22 -16.23
C GLN A 126 32.29 -23.18 -17.40
N ILE A 127 31.10 -23.17 -17.99
CA ILE A 127 30.78 -23.98 -19.18
C ILE A 127 31.53 -23.46 -20.41
N GLU A 128 31.60 -22.14 -20.58
CA GLU A 128 32.33 -21.49 -21.67
C GLU A 128 33.85 -21.75 -21.55
N GLU A 129 34.41 -21.68 -20.34
CA GLU A 129 35.81 -22.03 -20.05
C GLU A 129 36.11 -23.51 -20.33
N ALA A 130 35.27 -24.42 -19.83
CA ALA A 130 35.41 -25.86 -20.08
C ALA A 130 35.37 -26.20 -21.58
N TRP A 131 34.57 -25.48 -22.36
CA TRP A 131 34.56 -25.60 -23.82
C TRP A 131 35.84 -25.05 -24.46
N SER A 132 36.31 -23.86 -24.02
CA SER A 132 37.53 -23.24 -24.51
C SER A 132 38.74 -24.16 -24.33
N ASP A 133 38.90 -24.74 -23.14
CA ASP A 133 39.99 -25.67 -22.81
C ASP A 133 39.92 -26.93 -23.69
N LYS A 134 38.73 -27.51 -23.88
CA LYS A 134 38.53 -28.69 -24.72
C LYS A 134 38.83 -28.40 -26.20
N LYS A 135 38.43 -27.23 -26.69
CA LYS A 135 38.71 -26.77 -28.05
C LYS A 135 40.22 -26.59 -28.27
N GLN A 136 40.93 -25.96 -27.33
CA GLN A 136 42.37 -25.78 -27.40
C GLN A 136 43.12 -27.13 -27.39
N GLY A 137 42.67 -28.09 -26.57
CA GLY A 137 43.20 -29.45 -26.59
C GLY A 137 43.03 -30.13 -27.95
N LEU A 138 41.84 -30.03 -28.55
CA LEU A 138 41.57 -30.57 -29.88
C LEU A 138 42.44 -29.91 -30.96
N ASP A 139 42.60 -28.58 -30.93
CA ASP A 139 43.41 -27.84 -31.90
C ASP A 139 44.89 -28.27 -31.83
N LEU A 140 45.43 -28.49 -30.63
CA LEU A 140 46.78 -29.03 -30.40
C LEU A 140 46.92 -30.46 -30.94
N ASP A 141 45.95 -31.34 -30.68
CA ASP A 141 45.94 -32.71 -31.21
C ASP A 141 45.90 -32.72 -32.74
N CYS A 142 45.04 -31.87 -33.34
CA CYS A 142 44.92 -31.72 -34.78
C CYS A 142 46.21 -31.17 -35.42
N HIS A 143 46.84 -30.17 -34.79
CA HIS A 143 48.11 -29.60 -35.27
C HIS A 143 49.29 -30.56 -35.16
N ALA A 144 49.44 -31.25 -34.01
CA ALA A 144 50.52 -32.22 -33.78
C ALA A 144 50.50 -33.37 -34.80
N LEU A 145 49.31 -33.73 -35.29
CA LEU A 145 49.11 -34.89 -36.17
C LEU A 145 48.85 -34.51 -37.64
N GLY A 146 48.75 -33.22 -37.95
CA GLY A 146 48.55 -32.73 -39.31
C GLY A 146 47.14 -32.94 -39.88
N LEU A 147 46.13 -32.98 -39.01
CA LEU A 147 44.73 -33.20 -39.36
C LEU A 147 44.03 -31.87 -39.70
N THR A 148 43.22 -31.87 -40.74
CA THR A 148 42.27 -30.78 -41.01
C THR A 148 40.88 -31.16 -40.48
N VAL A 149 40.14 -30.15 -39.98
CA VAL A 149 38.84 -30.29 -39.29
C VAL A 149 37.75 -30.99 -40.13
N GLU A 150 37.97 -31.12 -41.44
CA GLU A 150 37.04 -31.75 -42.40
C GLU A 150 37.46 -33.15 -42.88
N SER A 151 38.60 -33.67 -42.39
CA SER A 151 39.13 -34.92 -42.92
C SER A 151 38.36 -36.14 -42.39
N ARG A 152 37.70 -36.86 -43.30
CA ARG A 152 37.15 -38.21 -43.02
C ARG A 152 38.23 -39.29 -42.90
N TYR A 153 39.48 -38.97 -43.25
CA TYR A 153 40.61 -39.90 -43.26
C TYR A 153 41.86 -39.20 -42.69
N PRO A 154 42.24 -39.47 -41.44
CA PRO A 154 43.40 -38.83 -40.82
C PRO A 154 44.68 -39.32 -41.51
N THR A 155 45.47 -38.40 -42.09
CA THR A 155 46.81 -38.71 -42.60
C THR A 155 47.83 -38.21 -41.60
N LEU A 156 48.59 -39.12 -40.99
CA LEU A 156 49.69 -38.76 -40.09
C LEU A 156 50.81 -38.05 -40.89
N LYS A 157 51.16 -36.82 -40.51
CA LYS A 157 52.35 -36.17 -41.06
C LYS A 157 53.60 -36.98 -40.66
N THR A 158 54.32 -37.49 -41.66
CA THR A 158 55.60 -38.23 -41.52
C THR A 158 56.78 -37.32 -41.17
N ASN A 159 56.62 -36.36 -40.25
CA ASN A 159 57.74 -35.58 -39.73
C ASN A 159 58.16 -36.15 -38.38
N ALA A 160 59.34 -36.75 -38.36
CA ALA A 160 59.90 -37.54 -37.25
C ALA A 160 60.24 -36.73 -35.97
N GLU A 161 59.96 -35.42 -35.92
CA GLU A 161 60.29 -34.55 -34.79
C GLU A 161 59.15 -34.41 -33.76
N ALA A 162 57.92 -34.85 -34.07
CA ALA A 162 56.83 -34.92 -33.08
C ALA A 162 56.86 -36.21 -32.22
N ARG A 163 57.88 -37.07 -32.40
CA ARG A 163 57.95 -38.44 -31.85
C ARG A 163 58.18 -38.54 -30.33
N ASN A 164 58.39 -37.42 -29.64
CA ASN A 164 58.67 -37.41 -28.19
C ASN A 164 57.59 -36.76 -27.31
N LEU A 165 56.42 -36.44 -27.85
CA LEU A 165 55.25 -36.24 -26.99
C LEU A 165 54.57 -37.60 -26.83
N SER A 166 55.19 -38.43 -25.99
CA SER A 166 54.53 -39.61 -25.44
C SER A 166 53.19 -39.17 -24.88
N VAL A 167 52.14 -39.60 -25.58
CA VAL A 167 50.75 -39.59 -25.12
C VAL A 167 50.65 -40.61 -23.97
N ASP A 168 51.26 -40.26 -22.84
CA ASP A 168 51.02 -40.87 -21.52
C ASP A 168 49.98 -40.03 -20.75
N TYR A 169 49.12 -39.32 -21.49
CA TYR A 169 47.91 -38.76 -20.94
C TYR A 169 46.75 -39.62 -21.44
N ASN A 170 46.14 -40.36 -20.53
CA ASN A 170 44.85 -41.00 -20.74
C ASN A 170 43.75 -40.13 -20.07
N PRO A 171 43.24 -39.07 -20.74
CA PRO A 171 42.17 -38.22 -20.19
C PRO A 171 40.77 -38.58 -20.70
N GLU A 172 40.63 -39.63 -21.52
CA GLU A 172 39.41 -39.91 -22.29
C GLU A 172 38.21 -40.21 -21.38
N GLY A 173 38.42 -40.70 -20.16
CA GLY A 173 37.36 -40.86 -19.15
C GLY A 173 37.08 -39.57 -18.36
N ASP A 174 38.11 -38.89 -17.87
CA ASP A 174 37.97 -37.83 -16.87
C ASP A 174 37.44 -36.51 -17.43
N SER A 175 37.86 -36.10 -18.63
CA SER A 175 37.45 -34.81 -19.21
C SER A 175 35.97 -34.82 -19.63
N CYS A 176 35.53 -35.90 -20.27
CA CYS A 176 34.15 -36.03 -20.74
C CYS A 176 33.19 -36.30 -19.58
N HIS A 177 33.61 -37.05 -18.56
CA HIS A 177 32.87 -37.20 -17.31
C HIS A 177 32.67 -35.86 -16.60
N ARG A 178 33.74 -35.05 -16.44
CA ARG A 178 33.64 -33.72 -15.82
C ARG A 178 32.73 -32.76 -16.58
N ILE A 179 32.78 -32.77 -17.91
CA ILE A 179 31.87 -31.95 -18.74
C ILE A 179 30.42 -32.40 -18.53
N ASN A 180 30.15 -33.71 -18.59
CA ASN A 180 28.80 -34.25 -18.38
C ASN A 180 28.27 -33.98 -16.97
N GLU A 181 29.10 -34.08 -15.93
CA GLU A 181 28.74 -33.70 -14.56
C GLU A 181 28.46 -32.21 -14.44
N THR A 182 29.27 -31.37 -15.09
CA THR A 182 29.07 -29.91 -15.12
C THR A 182 27.75 -29.55 -15.79
N VAL A 183 27.44 -30.18 -16.94
CA VAL A 183 26.17 -30.01 -17.66
C VAL A 183 25.00 -30.49 -16.79
N LYS A 184 25.10 -31.64 -16.13
CA LYS A 184 24.03 -32.14 -15.25
C LYS A 184 23.75 -31.17 -14.10
N ARG A 185 24.79 -30.72 -13.39
CA ARG A 185 24.67 -29.75 -12.30
C ARG A 185 24.09 -28.42 -12.79
N SER A 186 24.50 -28.01 -13.98
CA SER A 186 23.99 -26.83 -14.67
C SER A 186 22.49 -26.93 -14.95
N GLN A 187 22.01 -28.07 -15.45
CA GLN A 187 20.60 -28.33 -15.70
C GLN A 187 19.78 -28.31 -14.40
N GLU A 188 20.27 -28.95 -13.34
CA GLU A 188 19.63 -28.96 -12.02
C GLU A 188 19.46 -27.54 -11.46
N LEU A 189 20.49 -26.70 -11.57
CA LEU A 189 20.46 -25.31 -11.12
C LEU A 189 19.51 -24.47 -11.97
N ARG A 190 19.48 -24.68 -13.28
CA ARG A 190 18.53 -24.01 -14.17
C ARG A 190 17.08 -24.34 -13.81
N ASP A 191 16.79 -25.61 -13.55
CA ASP A 191 15.44 -26.04 -13.13
C ASP A 191 15.04 -25.38 -11.80
N GLU A 192 15.97 -25.27 -10.86
CA GLU A 192 15.74 -24.54 -9.61
C GLU A 192 15.46 -23.04 -9.87
N MET A 193 16.20 -22.41 -10.79
CA MET A 193 15.98 -21.01 -11.15
C MET A 193 14.64 -20.79 -11.86
N LEU A 194 14.22 -21.71 -12.74
CA LEU A 194 12.91 -21.65 -13.38
C LEU A 194 11.78 -21.79 -12.35
N LYS A 195 11.93 -22.68 -11.37
CA LYS A 195 10.98 -22.79 -10.24
C LYS A 195 10.94 -21.49 -9.43
N TYR A 196 12.09 -20.89 -9.17
CA TYR A 196 12.17 -19.60 -8.48
C TYR A 196 11.47 -18.48 -9.27
N LEU A 197 11.69 -18.39 -10.57
CA LEU A 197 11.01 -17.40 -11.42
C LEU A 197 9.49 -17.53 -11.31
N GLY A 198 8.96 -18.75 -11.37
CA GLY A 198 7.52 -19.00 -11.15
C GLY A 198 7.03 -18.64 -9.73
N ASN A 199 7.88 -18.76 -8.71
CA ASN A 199 7.56 -18.29 -7.36
C ASN A 199 7.56 -16.76 -7.27
N ALA A 200 8.52 -16.09 -7.90
CA ALA A 200 8.62 -14.64 -7.94
C ALA A 200 7.44 -14.02 -8.72
N ASP A 201 7.03 -14.62 -9.84
CA ASP A 201 5.84 -14.22 -10.59
C ASP A 201 4.58 -14.29 -9.72
N ARG A 202 4.38 -15.42 -9.03
CA ARG A 202 3.27 -15.56 -8.07
C ARG A 202 3.35 -14.56 -6.92
N GLY A 203 4.55 -14.21 -6.47
CA GLY A 203 4.76 -13.18 -5.45
C GLY A 203 4.33 -11.78 -5.93
N LEU A 204 4.61 -11.44 -7.18
CA LEU A 204 4.15 -10.20 -7.83
C LEU A 204 2.62 -10.17 -7.97
N ASP A 205 2.01 -11.25 -8.47
CA ASP A 205 0.55 -11.39 -8.57
C ASP A 205 -0.14 -11.23 -7.22
N PHE A 206 0.40 -11.92 -6.21
CA PHE A 206 -0.12 -11.85 -4.86
C PHE A 206 0.03 -10.45 -4.26
N THR A 207 1.15 -9.77 -4.51
CA THR A 207 1.37 -8.39 -4.06
C THR A 207 0.40 -7.43 -4.72
N ALA A 208 0.22 -7.53 -6.04
CA ALA A 208 -0.72 -6.70 -6.79
C ALA A 208 -2.15 -6.85 -6.28
N ALA A 209 -2.61 -8.09 -6.07
CA ALA A 209 -3.93 -8.38 -5.54
C ALA A 209 -4.12 -7.86 -4.11
N ASN A 210 -3.12 -8.01 -3.24
CA ASN A 210 -3.21 -7.56 -1.85
C ASN A 210 -3.24 -6.04 -1.72
N ILE A 211 -2.41 -5.32 -2.48
CA ILE A 211 -2.40 -3.86 -2.47
C ILE A 211 -3.76 -3.33 -2.95
N GLN A 212 -4.32 -3.90 -4.02
CA GLN A 212 -5.64 -3.54 -4.50
C GLN A 212 -6.73 -3.81 -3.45
N ALA A 213 -6.69 -4.97 -2.80
CA ALA A 213 -7.66 -5.33 -1.75
C ALA A 213 -7.52 -4.45 -0.50
N ALA A 214 -6.32 -3.99 -0.17
CA ALA A 214 -6.09 -3.07 0.94
C ALA A 214 -6.66 -1.67 0.62
N TYR A 215 -6.45 -1.19 -0.60
CA TYR A 215 -7.05 0.04 -1.10
C TYR A 215 -8.58 0.01 -1.05
N ASP A 216 -9.19 -1.06 -1.53
CA ASP A 216 -10.65 -1.19 -1.54
C ASP A 216 -11.24 -1.15 -0.11
N ARG A 217 -10.53 -1.71 0.88
CA ARG A 217 -10.93 -1.63 2.30
C ARG A 217 -10.89 -0.20 2.81
N VAL A 218 -9.80 0.53 2.55
CA VAL A 218 -9.68 1.93 2.99
C VAL A 218 -10.70 2.80 2.30
N ARG A 219 -10.86 2.68 0.98
CA ARG A 219 -11.89 3.40 0.21
C ARG A 219 -13.29 3.15 0.78
N ALA A 220 -13.63 1.90 1.08
CA ALA A 220 -14.93 1.57 1.67
C ALA A 220 -15.10 2.20 3.07
N ALA A 221 -14.06 2.20 3.91
CA ALA A 221 -14.07 2.86 5.21
C ALA A 221 -14.22 4.39 5.08
N THR A 222 -13.53 5.02 4.13
CA THR A 222 -13.61 6.46 3.85
C THR A 222 -15.02 6.85 3.40
N ILE A 223 -15.64 6.08 2.51
CA ILE A 223 -17.01 6.32 2.05
C ILE A 223 -18.00 6.19 3.22
N ARG A 224 -17.86 5.15 4.06
CA ARG A 224 -18.70 4.98 5.26
C ARG A 224 -18.54 6.15 6.24
N GLY A 225 -17.31 6.58 6.50
CA GLY A 225 -17.02 7.73 7.36
C GLY A 225 -17.65 9.03 6.84
N ARG A 226 -17.53 9.28 5.52
CA ARG A 226 -18.19 10.43 4.86
C ARG A 226 -19.71 10.38 5.03
N LYS A 227 -20.32 9.22 4.83
CA LYS A 227 -21.78 9.03 4.99
C LYS A 227 -22.20 9.31 6.44
N ALA A 228 -21.48 8.78 7.42
CA ALA A 228 -21.78 9.02 8.84
C ALA A 228 -21.63 10.51 9.22
N ALA A 229 -20.63 11.21 8.65
CA ALA A 229 -20.46 12.65 8.85
C ALA A 229 -21.61 13.47 8.25
N LEU A 230 -22.12 13.08 7.07
CA LEU A 230 -23.31 13.70 6.46
C LEU A 230 -24.56 13.47 7.31
N GLU A 231 -24.80 12.24 7.78
CA GLU A 231 -25.93 11.93 8.66
C GLU A 231 -25.85 12.68 10.00
N TRP A 232 -24.64 12.83 10.56
CA TRP A 232 -24.41 13.65 11.74
C TRP A 232 -24.72 15.13 11.46
N ARG A 233 -24.27 15.67 10.31
CA ARG A 233 -24.55 17.04 9.90
C ARG A 233 -26.06 17.28 9.78
N ASP A 234 -26.77 16.42 9.07
CA ASP A 234 -28.19 16.59 8.79
C ASP A 234 -29.02 16.51 10.09
N ARG A 235 -28.64 15.62 11.03
CA ARG A 235 -29.23 15.59 12.37
C ARG A 235 -29.00 16.88 13.15
N ASN A 236 -27.80 17.46 13.10
CA ASN A 236 -27.52 18.72 13.80
C ASN A 236 -28.19 19.93 13.14
N ILE A 237 -28.35 19.94 11.81
CA ILE A 237 -29.16 20.95 11.11
C ILE A 237 -30.62 20.89 11.57
N ALA A 238 -31.19 19.69 11.70
CA ALA A 238 -32.56 19.51 12.21
C ALA A 238 -32.68 19.99 13.68
N ARG A 239 -31.70 19.66 14.53
CA ARG A 239 -31.64 20.15 15.92
C ARG A 239 -31.53 21.67 15.99
N LEU A 240 -30.70 22.27 15.14
CA LEU A 240 -30.55 23.72 15.04
C LEU A 240 -31.87 24.40 14.66
N ALA A 241 -32.60 23.84 13.70
CA ALA A 241 -33.92 24.34 13.32
C ALA A 241 -34.93 24.25 14.47
N ALA A 242 -34.94 23.14 15.22
CA ALA A 242 -35.79 22.97 16.39
C ALA A 242 -35.44 23.97 17.50
N ALA A 243 -34.16 24.13 17.84
CA ALA A 243 -33.70 25.08 18.85
C ALA A 243 -34.06 26.53 18.48
N ARG A 244 -33.94 26.89 17.20
CA ARG A 244 -34.40 28.20 16.69
C ARG A 244 -35.90 28.40 16.87
N SER A 245 -36.71 27.41 16.51
CA SER A 245 -38.17 27.48 16.65
C SER A 245 -38.58 27.62 18.13
N GLU A 246 -37.97 26.83 19.02
CA GLU A 246 -38.25 26.87 20.46
C GLU A 246 -37.85 28.22 21.06
N LYS A 247 -36.67 28.74 20.69
CA LYS A 247 -36.21 30.07 21.11
C LYS A 247 -37.17 31.19 20.69
N GLU A 248 -37.68 31.16 19.45
CA GLU A 248 -38.66 32.17 19.00
C GLU A 248 -39.99 32.05 19.75
N HIS A 249 -40.44 30.84 20.08
CA HIS A 249 -41.61 30.65 20.93
C HIS A 249 -41.41 31.23 22.34
N MET A 250 -40.26 30.95 22.96
CA MET A 250 -39.90 31.50 24.28
C MET A 250 -39.80 33.03 24.26
N LYS A 251 -39.29 33.63 23.18
CA LYS A 251 -39.26 35.10 23.02
C LYS A 251 -40.66 35.69 22.95
N ALA A 252 -41.59 35.05 22.25
CA ALA A 252 -42.98 35.50 22.17
C ALA A 252 -43.65 35.44 23.55
N GLU A 253 -43.44 34.35 24.30
CA GLU A 253 -43.94 34.20 25.68
C GLU A 253 -43.32 35.23 26.63
N TYR A 254 -42.00 35.43 26.54
CA TYR A 254 -41.28 36.45 27.30
C TYR A 254 -41.86 37.85 27.05
N LEU A 255 -42.15 38.20 25.79
CA LEU A 255 -42.74 39.49 25.43
C LEU A 255 -44.16 39.63 26.03
N GLY A 256 -44.96 38.56 26.01
CA GLY A 256 -46.28 38.53 26.63
C GLY A 256 -46.22 38.80 28.14
N LEU A 257 -45.34 38.11 28.86
CA LEU A 257 -45.12 38.33 30.30
C LEU A 257 -44.55 39.71 30.60
N HIS A 258 -43.60 40.20 29.79
CA HIS A 258 -43.04 41.53 29.93
C HIS A 258 -44.11 42.61 29.80
N ASN A 259 -45.00 42.49 28.81
CA ASN A 259 -46.13 43.41 28.63
C ASN A 259 -47.12 43.31 29.80
N ALA A 260 -47.46 42.11 30.27
CA ALA A 260 -48.34 41.94 31.43
C ALA A 260 -47.76 42.56 32.71
N ILE A 261 -46.44 42.47 32.93
CA ILE A 261 -45.75 43.15 34.03
C ILE A 261 -45.83 44.66 33.87
N HIS A 262 -45.58 45.16 32.65
CA HIS A 262 -45.64 46.59 32.35
C HIS A 262 -47.04 47.18 32.56
N ASP A 263 -48.06 46.49 32.07
CA ASP A 263 -49.47 46.90 32.17
C ASP A 263 -49.95 46.92 33.63
N ASN A 264 -49.45 46.01 34.47
CA ASN A 264 -49.78 45.98 35.90
C ASN A 264 -48.96 46.97 36.75
N ASN A 265 -47.85 47.49 36.24
CA ASN A 265 -46.96 48.39 36.99
C ASN A 265 -47.63 49.75 37.28
N ARG A 266 -48.36 50.31 36.31
CA ARG A 266 -49.04 51.61 36.47
C ARG A 266 -50.24 51.55 37.43
N PRO A 267 -51.15 50.55 37.33
CA PRO A 267 -52.16 50.30 38.35
C PRO A 267 -51.58 50.08 39.74
N LEU A 268 -50.46 49.34 39.85
CA LEU A 268 -49.78 49.11 41.12
C LEU A 268 -49.30 50.42 41.75
N MET A 269 -48.55 51.24 41.02
CA MET A 269 -48.09 52.55 41.50
C MET A 269 -49.25 53.46 41.92
N LEU A 270 -50.34 53.48 41.15
CA LEU A 270 -51.53 54.27 41.46
C LEU A 270 -52.22 53.77 42.73
N ALA A 271 -52.31 52.46 42.92
CA ALA A 271 -52.89 51.85 44.12
C ALA A 271 -52.04 52.12 45.36
N GLU A 272 -50.71 52.00 45.25
CA GLU A 272 -49.75 52.34 46.31
C GLU A 272 -49.86 53.82 46.69
N THR A 273 -49.84 54.73 45.71
CA THR A 273 -50.00 56.17 45.95
C THR A 273 -51.34 56.49 46.63
N ARG A 274 -52.44 55.84 46.23
CA ARG A 274 -53.76 56.03 46.85
C ARG A 274 -53.82 55.50 48.28
N MET A 275 -53.12 54.41 48.57
CA MET A 275 -52.99 53.90 49.93
C MET A 275 -52.19 54.87 50.80
N ASP A 276 -51.06 55.37 50.33
CA ASP A 276 -50.22 56.32 51.05
C ASP A 276 -50.99 57.61 51.42
N VAL A 277 -51.73 58.17 50.45
CA VAL A 277 -52.57 59.36 50.67
C VAL A 277 -53.67 59.11 51.71
N ARG A 278 -54.26 57.92 51.73
CA ARG A 278 -55.26 57.54 52.75
C ARG A 278 -54.63 57.31 54.11
N ALA A 279 -53.43 56.73 54.17
CA ALA A 279 -52.71 56.49 55.41
C ALA A 279 -52.36 57.80 56.15
N MET A 280 -52.19 58.91 55.42
CA MET A 280 -51.90 60.23 55.98
C MET A 280 -53.14 60.98 56.53
N LYS A 281 -54.37 60.45 56.42
CA LYS A 281 -55.57 61.13 56.94
C LYS A 281 -55.71 60.92 58.47
N PRO A 282 -55.76 61.99 59.30
CA PRO A 282 -55.74 61.87 60.77
C PRO A 282 -57.00 61.31 61.45
N SER A 283 -57.98 60.76 60.72
CA SER A 283 -59.33 60.47 61.27
C SER A 283 -60.00 59.20 60.72
N ALA A 284 -59.29 58.40 59.91
CA ALA A 284 -59.83 57.15 59.40
C ALA A 284 -59.40 56.01 60.34
N ASP A 285 -60.35 55.34 60.99
CA ASP A 285 -60.10 54.00 61.54
C ASP A 285 -59.74 53.09 60.35
N GLN A 286 -58.43 52.89 60.15
CA GLN A 286 -57.89 52.25 58.95
C GLN A 286 -58.36 50.78 58.79
N GLU A 287 -58.81 50.16 59.88
CA GLU A 287 -59.23 48.76 59.94
C GLU A 287 -60.74 48.53 59.68
N THR A 288 -61.60 49.54 59.90
CA THR A 288 -63.06 49.40 59.73
C THR A 288 -63.60 50.06 58.45
N ASP A 289 -62.81 50.87 57.75
CA ASP A 289 -63.17 51.44 56.45
C ASP A 289 -63.19 50.37 55.33
N GLU A 290 -64.39 50.01 54.89
CA GLU A 290 -64.65 49.06 53.80
C GLU A 290 -63.92 49.46 52.50
N SER A 291 -63.82 50.76 52.20
CA SER A 291 -63.10 51.23 51.01
C SER A 291 -61.59 50.96 51.11
N ASN A 292 -61.05 51.00 52.34
CA ASN A 292 -59.65 50.74 52.61
C ASN A 292 -59.34 49.23 52.53
N ARG A 293 -60.25 48.37 53.03
CA ARG A 293 -60.17 46.91 52.82
C ARG A 293 -60.24 46.54 51.34
N MET A 294 -61.16 47.14 50.57
CA MET A 294 -61.25 46.90 49.14
C MET A 294 -59.99 47.31 48.39
N LEU A 295 -59.42 48.48 48.70
CA LEU A 295 -58.18 48.96 48.10
C LEU A 295 -56.99 48.05 48.46
N ASN A 296 -56.88 47.61 49.72
CA ASN A 296 -55.86 46.65 50.15
C ASN A 296 -55.98 45.31 49.41
N ASN A 297 -57.19 44.78 49.27
CA ASN A 297 -57.42 43.53 48.53
C ASN A 297 -57.05 43.67 47.04
N GLN A 298 -57.39 44.81 46.43
CA GLN A 298 -57.01 45.11 45.04
C GLN A 298 -55.50 45.25 44.89
N LEU A 299 -54.83 45.97 45.80
CA LEU A 299 -53.38 46.10 45.81
C LEU A 299 -52.71 44.72 45.94
N HIS A 300 -53.17 43.91 46.89
CA HIS A 300 -52.64 42.57 47.11
C HIS A 300 -52.83 41.67 45.87
N THR A 301 -53.97 41.80 45.18
CA THR A 301 -54.24 41.08 43.93
C THR A 301 -53.27 41.50 42.81
N VAL A 302 -53.05 42.80 42.62
CA VAL A 302 -52.13 43.32 41.59
C VAL A 302 -50.68 42.98 41.93
N GLN A 303 -50.28 43.09 43.20
CA GLN A 303 -48.94 42.68 43.67
C GLN A 303 -48.69 41.19 43.44
N LYS A 304 -49.69 40.34 43.74
CA LYS A 304 -49.61 38.90 43.47
C LYS A 304 -49.44 38.61 41.97
N LEU A 305 -50.27 39.21 41.11
CA LEU A 305 -50.14 39.07 39.66
C LEU A 305 -48.78 39.54 39.14
N TYR A 306 -48.24 40.63 39.69
CA TYR A 306 -46.91 41.14 39.35
C TYR A 306 -45.79 40.15 39.76
N GLN A 307 -45.85 39.65 40.99
CA GLN A 307 -44.88 38.68 41.51
C GLN A 307 -44.95 37.33 40.77
N ASP A 308 -46.16 36.86 40.47
CA ASP A 308 -46.42 35.61 39.74
C ASP A 308 -45.81 35.64 38.33
N ASN A 309 -45.70 36.82 37.70
CA ASN A 309 -45.16 36.97 36.34
C ASN A 309 -43.64 37.21 36.29
N ILE A 310 -43.03 37.83 37.32
CA ILE A 310 -41.59 38.14 37.32
C ILE A 310 -40.71 36.89 37.33
N GLY A 311 -41.07 35.89 38.13
CA GLY A 311 -40.32 34.64 38.24
C GLY A 311 -40.21 33.91 36.89
N PRO A 312 -41.34 33.58 36.24
CA PRO A 312 -41.38 33.00 34.91
C PRO A 312 -40.62 33.82 33.87
N MET A 313 -40.78 35.15 33.85
CA MET A 313 -40.07 36.02 32.91
C MET A 313 -38.53 35.91 33.07
N LYS A 314 -38.01 35.90 34.30
CA LYS A 314 -36.58 35.73 34.57
C LYS A 314 -36.07 34.34 34.19
N ASN A 315 -36.91 33.31 34.30
CA ASN A 315 -36.57 31.94 33.91
C ASN A 315 -36.53 31.81 32.37
N LEU A 316 -37.55 32.32 31.67
CA LEU A 316 -37.57 32.37 30.21
C LEU A 316 -36.36 33.12 29.64
N LYS A 317 -35.98 34.25 30.24
CA LYS A 317 -34.77 34.98 29.82
C LYS A 317 -33.51 34.11 29.88
N ARG A 318 -33.36 33.28 30.91
CA ARG A 318 -32.25 32.33 31.04
C ARG A 318 -32.35 31.22 29.99
N SER A 319 -33.52 30.59 29.84
CA SER A 319 -33.73 29.55 28.83
C SER A 319 -33.50 30.04 27.39
N ILE A 320 -33.86 31.29 27.07
CA ILE A 320 -33.56 31.90 25.77
C ILE A 320 -32.04 32.02 25.57
N GLN A 321 -31.29 32.39 26.61
CA GLN A 321 -29.83 32.46 26.55
C GLN A 321 -29.22 31.07 26.35
N ASP A 322 -29.67 30.06 27.10
CA ASP A 322 -29.20 28.68 26.96
C ASP A 322 -29.41 28.16 25.53
N ARG A 323 -30.57 28.46 24.91
CA ARG A 323 -30.85 28.10 23.51
C ARG A 323 -30.01 28.87 22.51
N LEU A 324 -29.66 30.12 22.81
CA LEU A 324 -28.75 30.91 21.96
C LEU A 324 -27.34 30.31 21.99
N ASP A 325 -26.87 29.90 23.16
CA ASP A 325 -25.55 29.28 23.32
C ASP A 325 -25.52 27.91 22.60
N GLU A 326 -26.57 27.09 22.73
CA GLU A 326 -26.72 25.84 21.96
C GLU A 326 -26.73 26.10 20.45
N GLU A 327 -27.41 27.16 19.98
CA GLU A 327 -27.42 27.54 18.57
C GLU A 327 -26.00 27.82 18.03
N ILE A 328 -25.22 28.60 18.78
CA ILE A 328 -23.84 28.97 18.43
C ILE A 328 -22.96 27.72 18.34
N ASP A 329 -23.08 26.81 19.31
CA ASP A 329 -22.28 25.58 19.34
C ASP A 329 -22.64 24.62 18.20
N LEU A 330 -23.94 24.47 17.90
CA LEU A 330 -24.40 23.68 16.76
C LEU A 330 -23.91 24.26 15.44
N LEU A 331 -23.99 25.58 15.25
CA LEU A 331 -23.51 26.25 14.04
C LEU A 331 -22.01 26.03 13.83
N ARG A 332 -21.20 26.24 14.88
CA ARG A 332 -19.75 26.00 14.83
C ARG A 332 -19.43 24.56 14.46
N SER A 333 -20.15 23.61 15.05
CA SER A 333 -19.89 22.18 14.83
C SER A 333 -20.31 21.74 13.42
N ILE A 334 -21.45 22.25 12.90
CA ILE A 334 -21.88 22.02 11.51
C ILE A 334 -20.87 22.60 10.53
N GLU A 335 -20.40 23.82 10.78
CA GLU A 335 -19.40 24.49 9.95
C GLU A 335 -18.07 23.72 9.93
N LEU A 336 -17.61 23.24 11.08
CA LEU A 336 -16.41 22.40 11.19
C LEU A 336 -16.53 21.14 10.33
N VAL A 337 -17.67 20.45 10.38
CA VAL A 337 -17.90 19.24 9.59
C VAL A 337 -17.95 19.55 8.09
N ASN A 338 -18.65 20.63 7.68
CA ASN A 338 -18.73 21.04 6.28
C ASN A 338 -17.36 21.44 5.71
N ASN A 339 -16.65 22.31 6.41
CA ASN A 339 -15.46 22.97 5.88
C ASN A 339 -14.18 22.15 6.08
N LYS A 340 -14.13 21.28 7.09
CA LYS A 340 -12.94 20.45 7.36
C LYS A 340 -13.17 18.99 7.07
N LEU A 341 -14.08 18.35 7.80
CA LEU A 341 -14.18 16.89 7.80
C LEU A 341 -14.66 16.34 6.44
N LEU A 342 -15.73 16.88 5.87
CA LEU A 342 -16.24 16.43 4.57
C LEU A 342 -15.23 16.70 3.45
N ASN A 343 -14.56 17.86 3.48
CA ASN A 343 -13.49 18.19 2.54
C ASN A 343 -12.31 17.23 2.66
N ALA A 344 -11.92 16.82 3.88
CA ALA A 344 -10.88 15.82 4.09
C ALA A 344 -11.28 14.47 3.49
N TYR A 345 -12.52 14.02 3.74
CA TYR A 345 -13.04 12.79 3.12
C TYR A 345 -13.01 12.83 1.59
N GLU A 346 -13.42 13.94 0.98
CA GLU A 346 -13.42 14.11 -0.47
C GLU A 346 -12.01 14.10 -1.05
N ARG A 347 -11.06 14.75 -0.38
CA ARG A 347 -9.64 14.70 -0.75
C ARG A 347 -9.09 13.27 -0.66
N CYS A 348 -9.37 12.54 0.43
CA CYS A 348 -8.95 11.14 0.57
C CYS A 348 -9.52 10.26 -0.57
N ILE A 349 -10.81 10.42 -0.91
CA ILE A 349 -11.44 9.68 -2.01
C ILE A 349 -10.78 10.04 -3.35
N SER A 350 -10.55 11.32 -3.62
CA SER A 350 -9.94 11.78 -4.88
C SER A 350 -8.53 11.25 -5.07
N ARG A 351 -7.73 11.19 -3.98
CA ARG A 351 -6.36 10.66 -4.02
C ARG A 351 -6.30 9.18 -4.31
N GLY A 352 -7.38 8.45 -4.01
CA GLY A 352 -7.49 7.06 -4.40
C GLY A 352 -7.38 6.81 -5.90
N GLN A 353 -7.52 7.83 -6.75
CA GLN A 353 -7.32 7.71 -8.20
C GLN A 353 -5.85 7.52 -8.59
N TYR A 354 -4.90 7.89 -7.71
CA TYR A 354 -3.47 7.75 -7.95
C TYR A 354 -2.91 6.40 -7.50
N TYR A 355 -3.75 5.50 -7.00
CA TYR A 355 -3.32 4.15 -6.67
C TYR A 355 -2.89 3.40 -7.95
N PRO A 356 -1.77 2.65 -7.90
CA PRO A 356 -1.31 1.90 -9.04
C PRO A 356 -2.29 0.76 -9.37
N THR A 357 -2.52 0.57 -10.66
CA THR A 357 -3.31 -0.58 -11.14
C THR A 357 -2.54 -1.87 -10.95
N SER A 358 -3.25 -3.01 -10.90
CA SER A 358 -2.60 -4.32 -10.85
C SER A 358 -1.62 -4.53 -12.01
N LYS A 359 -1.88 -3.98 -13.20
CA LYS A 359 -0.95 -4.05 -14.34
C LYS A 359 0.37 -3.32 -14.07
N GLN A 360 0.29 -2.11 -13.53
CA GLN A 360 1.48 -1.33 -13.14
C GLN A 360 2.29 -2.03 -12.04
N LEU A 361 1.62 -2.65 -11.06
CA LEU A 361 2.27 -3.44 -10.01
C LEU A 361 2.93 -4.72 -10.53
N LEU A 362 2.45 -5.27 -11.65
CA LEU A 362 3.03 -6.44 -12.30
C LEU A 362 4.17 -6.12 -13.27
N GLY A 363 4.38 -4.83 -13.58
CA GLY A 363 5.31 -4.39 -14.63
C GLY A 363 4.84 -4.79 -16.03
N CYS A 364 3.52 -4.83 -16.25
CA CYS A 364 2.91 -5.07 -17.54
C CYS A 364 2.31 -3.76 -18.06
N GLU A 365 2.71 -3.32 -19.27
CA GLU A 365 2.06 -2.18 -19.97
C GLU A 365 0.63 -2.50 -20.42
#